data_AF-B4DLR7-F1
#
_entry.id   AF-B4DLR7-F1
#
_cell.length_a   1.000
_cell.length_b   1.000
_cell.length_c   1.000
_cell.angle_alpha   90.00
_cell.angle_beta   90.00
_cell.angle_gamma   90.00
#
_symmetry.space_group_name_H-M   'P 1'
#
loop_
_entity.id
_entity.type
_entity.pdbx_description
1 polymer ?
#
loop_
_entity_poly.entity_id
_entity_poly.type
_entity_poly.pdbx_seq_one_letter_code
_entity_poly.pdbx_strand_id
1 'polypeptide(L)'
;MATIAAAAFEALMDGVTCWDVPRGPIPSELLLIGEAAFPVMVNDKGQVLIAASSYGRGRLVVVSHEGYLSHAGLAPFLLNAVSWLCPCPGAPVGVHPSLAPLVNILQDAGLEAQVKPEPGEPLGVYCINAYNDTLTATLIQFVKHGGGLLIGGQAWYWASQHGPDKVLSRFPGNKVTSVAGVYFTDTYGDRDRFKVSKKVPKIPLHVRRIPWEHPPAEICTSATILSGRRKGKGSAASLATACIISSQRRSTGSGSFRA
;
A
#
# COMPACT_ATOMS: atom_id res chain seq x y z
N MET A 1 11.89 29.76 -7.42
CA MET A 1 11.40 29.16 -6.15
C MET A 1 10.97 27.72 -6.44
N ALA A 2 11.41 26.75 -5.65
CA ALA A 2 10.93 25.37 -5.77
C ALA A 2 9.47 25.31 -5.28
N THR A 3 8.61 24.56 -5.99
CA THR A 3 7.25 24.31 -5.51
C THR A 3 7.30 23.50 -4.20
N ILE A 4 6.25 23.57 -3.37
CA ILE A 4 6.16 22.80 -2.11
C ILE A 4 6.40 21.30 -2.37
N ALA A 5 5.84 20.77 -3.46
CA ALA A 5 6.05 19.38 -3.88
C ALA A 5 7.51 19.07 -4.24
N ALA A 6 8.24 20.01 -4.86
CA ALA A 6 9.65 19.81 -5.18
C ALA A 6 10.51 19.74 -3.92
N ALA A 7 10.35 20.67 -2.97
CA ALA A 7 11.08 20.63 -1.71
C ALA A 7 10.76 19.36 -0.89
N ALA A 8 9.49 18.96 -0.85
CA ALA A 8 9.07 17.72 -0.20
C ALA A 8 9.67 16.48 -0.86
N PHE A 9 9.68 16.43 -2.19
CA PHE A 9 10.27 15.32 -2.93
C PHE A 9 11.79 15.21 -2.70
N GLU A 10 12.52 16.33 -2.73
CA GLU A 10 13.96 16.33 -2.42
C GLU A 10 14.22 15.78 -1.01
N ALA A 11 13.42 16.19 -0.02
CA ALA A 11 13.54 15.65 1.35
C ALA A 11 13.24 14.15 1.43
N LEU A 12 12.26 13.65 0.67
CA LEU A 12 11.92 12.23 0.63
C LEU A 12 12.99 11.39 -0.07
N MET A 13 13.66 11.96 -1.07
CA MET A 13 14.63 11.26 -1.92
C MET A 13 16.09 11.47 -1.49
N ASP A 14 16.34 12.19 -0.40
CA ASP A 14 17.69 12.47 0.09
C ASP A 14 18.49 11.17 0.33
N GLY A 15 19.65 11.03 -0.32
CA GLY A 15 20.45 9.81 -0.27
C GLY A 15 19.85 8.56 -0.93
N VAL A 16 18.63 8.61 -1.48
CA VAL A 16 18.01 7.46 -2.17
C VAL A 16 18.57 7.35 -3.59
N THR A 17 19.43 6.35 -3.81
CA THR A 17 20.13 6.13 -5.10
C THR A 17 19.62 4.93 -5.88
N CYS A 18 18.95 3.99 -5.21
CA CYS A 18 18.30 2.83 -5.82
C CYS A 18 17.04 2.44 -5.02
N TRP A 19 16.16 1.69 -5.65
CA TRP A 19 14.99 1.08 -5.01
C TRP A 19 15.26 -0.41 -4.79
N ASP A 20 15.73 -0.78 -3.61
CA ASP A 20 15.84 -2.18 -3.18
C ASP A 20 14.49 -2.60 -2.58
N VAL A 21 13.62 -3.17 -3.42
CA VAL A 21 12.28 -3.62 -3.01
C VAL A 21 12.22 -5.15 -2.96
N PRO A 22 11.44 -5.73 -2.04
CA PRO A 22 11.32 -7.18 -1.95
C PRO A 22 10.52 -7.73 -3.15
N ARG A 23 10.99 -8.86 -3.70
CA ARG A 23 10.35 -9.56 -4.84
C ARG A 23 9.05 -10.30 -4.50
N GLY A 24 8.71 -10.48 -3.22
CA GLY A 24 7.49 -11.18 -2.80
C GLY A 24 6.24 -10.29 -2.93
N PRO A 25 6.18 -9.15 -2.22
CA PRO A 25 5.11 -8.17 -2.30
C PRO A 25 4.76 -7.70 -3.71
N ILE A 26 3.47 -7.75 -4.08
CA ILE A 26 2.97 -7.20 -5.35
C ILE A 26 2.21 -5.90 -5.05
N PRO A 27 2.73 -4.73 -5.41
CA PRO A 27 2.08 -3.47 -5.08
C PRO A 27 0.79 -3.26 -5.87
N SER A 28 -0.07 -2.34 -5.40
CA SER A 28 -1.13 -1.75 -6.23
C SER A 28 -0.64 -0.50 -6.98
N GLU A 29 -1.28 -0.13 -8.08
CA GLU A 29 -1.12 1.22 -8.62
C GLU A 29 -1.85 2.24 -7.74
N LEU A 30 -1.21 3.37 -7.47
CA LEU A 30 -1.82 4.51 -6.79
C LEU A 30 -2.36 5.51 -7.80
N LEU A 31 -3.60 5.94 -7.61
CA LEU A 31 -4.25 7.00 -8.36
C LEU A 31 -4.17 8.31 -7.56
N LEU A 32 -3.60 9.35 -8.17
CA LEU A 32 -3.50 10.69 -7.58
C LEU A 32 -4.47 11.64 -8.26
N ILE A 33 -5.36 12.25 -7.49
CA ILE A 33 -6.33 13.25 -7.97
C ILE A 33 -6.26 14.59 -7.21
N GLY A 34 -5.57 14.62 -6.07
CA GLY A 34 -5.45 15.82 -5.25
C GLY A 34 -4.37 16.77 -5.76
N GLU A 35 -4.62 18.08 -5.69
CA GLU A 35 -3.63 19.09 -6.12
C GLU A 35 -2.34 19.05 -5.29
N ALA A 36 -2.44 18.68 -4.00
CA ALA A 36 -1.30 18.50 -3.11
C ALA A 36 -0.62 17.13 -3.25
N ALA A 37 -1.23 16.18 -3.97
CA ALA A 37 -0.71 14.84 -4.13
C ALA A 37 0.35 14.81 -5.24
N PHE A 38 1.49 14.17 -4.96
CA PHE A 38 2.57 14.01 -5.93
C PHE A 38 3.20 12.63 -5.84
N PRO A 39 3.69 12.08 -6.97
CA PRO A 39 4.37 10.79 -6.98
C PRO A 39 5.77 10.91 -6.37
N VAL A 40 6.20 9.81 -5.73
CA VAL A 40 7.56 9.65 -5.19
C VAL A 40 8.27 8.52 -5.94
N MET A 41 7.67 7.33 -5.97
CA MET A 41 8.18 6.17 -6.72
C MET A 41 7.24 5.87 -7.88
N VAL A 42 7.82 5.82 -9.08
CA VAL A 42 7.13 5.49 -10.33
C VAL A 42 7.92 4.41 -11.06
N ASN A 43 7.25 3.36 -11.50
CA ASN A 43 7.90 2.32 -12.30
C ASN A 43 8.07 2.76 -13.77
N ASP A 44 8.76 1.96 -14.58
CA ASP A 44 8.99 2.29 -15.99
C ASP A 44 7.71 2.28 -16.84
N LYS A 45 6.65 1.61 -16.38
CA LYS A 45 5.28 1.68 -16.92
C LYS A 45 4.53 2.93 -16.49
N GLY A 46 5.12 3.85 -15.72
CA GLY A 46 4.46 5.09 -15.33
C GLY A 46 3.40 4.94 -14.23
N GLN A 47 3.33 3.78 -13.57
CA GLN A 47 2.44 3.56 -12.42
C GLN A 47 3.08 4.12 -11.16
N VAL A 48 2.28 4.79 -10.34
CA VAL A 48 2.72 5.34 -9.06
C VAL A 48 2.62 4.27 -7.99
N LEU A 49 3.69 4.04 -7.23
CA LEU A 49 3.77 3.02 -6.18
C LEU A 49 4.02 3.62 -4.80
N ILE A 50 4.64 4.81 -4.77
CA ILE A 50 4.71 5.62 -3.56
C ILE A 50 4.27 7.02 -3.92
N ALA A 51 3.40 7.60 -3.10
CA ALA A 51 2.91 8.96 -3.25
C ALA A 51 2.96 9.68 -1.91
N ALA A 52 3.07 11.00 -1.97
CA ALA A 52 2.97 11.86 -0.81
C ALA A 52 1.93 12.94 -1.05
N SER A 53 1.31 13.42 0.02
CA SER A 53 0.29 14.47 -0.03
C SER A 53 0.17 15.17 1.33
N SER A 54 -0.73 16.14 1.42
CA SER A 54 -1.09 16.85 2.65
C SER A 54 -2.60 16.93 2.81
N TYR A 55 -3.05 16.94 4.06
CA TYR A 55 -4.45 17.17 4.39
C TYR A 55 -4.57 17.95 5.70
N GLY A 56 -5.33 19.05 5.69
CA GLY A 56 -5.35 20.00 6.81
C GLY A 56 -3.94 20.54 7.07
N ARG A 57 -3.45 20.36 8.30
CA ARG A 57 -2.08 20.75 8.69
C ARG A 57 -1.07 19.60 8.64
N GLY A 58 -1.53 18.38 8.36
CA GLY A 58 -0.70 17.18 8.37
C GLY A 58 -0.27 16.74 6.97
N ARG A 59 0.51 15.66 6.96
CA ARG A 59 1.13 15.09 5.75
C ARG A 59 0.92 13.59 5.72
N LEU A 60 0.92 13.03 4.52
CA LEU A 60 0.77 11.60 4.30
C LEU A 60 1.83 11.10 3.32
N VAL A 61 2.36 9.92 3.59
CA VAL A 61 3.09 9.09 2.62
C VAL A 61 2.32 7.78 2.49
N VAL A 62 1.97 7.44 1.26
CA VAL A 62 1.19 6.26 0.90
C VAL A 62 2.09 5.31 0.11
N VAL A 63 2.22 4.08 0.59
CA VAL A 63 3.03 3.02 -0.02
C VAL A 63 2.11 1.92 -0.51
N SER A 64 2.22 1.55 -1.77
CA SER A 64 1.32 0.62 -2.46
C SER A 64 1.41 -0.85 -2.02
N HIS A 65 2.16 -1.15 -0.95
CA HIS A 65 2.18 -2.46 -0.29
C HIS A 65 2.73 -2.33 1.14
N GLU A 66 2.13 -3.00 2.11
CA GLU A 66 2.59 -2.95 3.51
C GLU A 66 3.95 -3.63 3.70
N GLY A 67 4.20 -4.73 2.99
CA GLY A 67 5.51 -5.42 2.97
C GLY A 67 6.71 -4.56 2.57
N TYR A 68 6.52 -3.41 1.90
CA TYR A 68 7.61 -2.46 1.65
C TYR A 68 8.01 -1.70 2.91
N LEU A 69 7.06 -1.43 3.81
CA LEU A 69 7.31 -0.78 5.10
C LEU A 69 8.09 -1.68 6.07
N SER A 70 8.20 -2.98 5.77
CA SER A 70 8.91 -3.96 6.59
C SER A 70 10.22 -4.43 5.94
N HIS A 71 10.72 -3.72 4.91
CA HIS A 71 11.90 -4.13 4.17
C HIS A 71 13.10 -3.21 4.43
N ALA A 72 14.18 -3.79 4.96
CA ALA A 72 15.40 -3.05 5.31
C ALA A 72 16.09 -2.38 4.11
N GLY A 73 15.95 -2.91 2.89
CA GLY A 73 16.47 -2.27 1.67
C GLY A 73 15.84 -0.89 1.38
N LEU A 74 14.67 -0.61 1.97
CA LEU A 74 14.01 0.70 1.89
C LEU A 74 14.29 1.60 3.09
N ALA A 75 15.16 1.22 4.03
CA ALA A 75 15.45 1.99 5.23
C ALA A 75 15.81 3.46 4.97
N PRO A 76 16.66 3.83 3.97
CA PRO A 76 16.95 5.24 3.68
C PRO A 76 15.69 6.04 3.34
N PHE A 77 14.81 5.46 2.51
CA PHE A 77 13.55 6.11 2.14
C PHE A 77 12.57 6.18 3.32
N LEU A 78 12.44 5.10 4.10
CA LEU A 78 11.53 5.05 5.24
C LEU A 78 11.93 6.06 6.32
N LEU A 79 13.24 6.22 6.56
CA LEU A 79 13.80 7.23 7.45
C LEU A 79 13.42 8.65 6.99
N ASN A 80 13.64 8.95 5.70
CA ASN A 80 13.28 10.23 5.11
C ASN A 80 11.76 10.49 5.18
N ALA A 81 10.95 9.47 4.89
CA ALA A 81 9.50 9.56 4.96
C ALA A 81 9.02 9.90 6.38
N VAL A 82 9.50 9.18 7.41
CA VAL A 82 9.16 9.46 8.80
C VAL A 82 9.64 10.86 9.22
N SER A 83 10.86 11.24 8.83
CA SER A 83 11.43 12.55 9.14
C SER A 83 10.65 13.69 8.48
N TRP A 84 10.26 13.52 7.21
CA TRP A 84 9.44 14.47 6.48
C TRP A 84 8.01 14.52 7.02
N LEU A 85 7.45 13.42 7.52
CA LEU A 85 6.13 13.40 8.14
C LEU A 85 6.12 14.09 9.50
N CYS A 86 7.26 14.07 10.21
CA CYS A 86 7.41 14.58 11.56
C CYS A 86 7.04 16.06 11.68
N PRO A 87 6.06 16.45 12.53
CA PRO A 87 5.61 17.84 12.64
C PRO A 87 6.66 18.76 13.27
N CYS A 88 7.50 18.23 14.16
CA CYS A 88 8.61 18.94 14.77
C CYS A 88 9.70 17.95 15.24
N PRO A 89 10.97 18.38 15.36
CA PRO A 89 12.04 17.52 15.88
C PRO A 89 11.69 16.92 17.24
N GLY A 90 11.89 15.61 17.40
CA GLY A 90 11.60 14.89 18.64
C GLY A 90 10.13 14.50 18.84
N ALA A 91 9.23 14.78 17.89
CA ALA A 91 7.85 14.29 17.98
C ALA A 91 7.81 12.75 17.99
N PRO A 92 6.86 12.12 18.71
CA PRO A 92 6.83 10.68 18.87
C PRO A 92 6.51 9.96 17.55
N VAL A 93 7.17 8.82 17.33
CA VAL A 93 6.86 7.92 16.21
C VAL A 93 6.14 6.67 16.75
N GLY A 94 4.85 6.57 16.45
CA GLY A 94 4.03 5.41 16.76
C GLY A 94 3.91 4.47 15.56
N VAL A 95 4.04 3.17 15.80
CA VAL A 95 3.88 2.13 14.76
C VAL A 95 2.77 1.17 15.19
N HIS A 96 1.74 1.02 14.35
CA HIS A 96 0.67 0.05 14.61
C HIS A 96 1.24 -1.38 14.67
N PRO A 97 0.72 -2.28 15.53
CA PRO A 97 1.20 -3.67 15.63
C PRO A 97 1.28 -4.43 14.30
N SER A 98 0.46 -4.06 13.31
CA SER A 98 0.50 -4.64 11.96
C SER A 98 1.80 -4.36 11.19
N LEU A 99 2.57 -3.36 11.61
CA LEU A 99 3.85 -2.97 11.03
C LEU A 99 4.98 -3.06 12.06
N ALA A 100 4.86 -3.91 13.08
CA ALA A 100 5.88 -4.04 14.13
C ALA A 100 7.34 -4.15 13.61
N PRO A 101 7.65 -4.85 12.50
CA PRO A 101 9.02 -4.88 11.95
C PRO A 101 9.61 -3.51 11.57
N LEU A 102 8.76 -2.52 11.25
CA LEU A 102 9.20 -1.16 10.93
C LEU A 102 9.92 -0.50 12.12
N VAL A 103 9.56 -0.84 13.36
CA VAL A 103 10.21 -0.30 14.56
C VAL A 103 11.71 -0.58 14.54
N ASN A 104 12.10 -1.83 14.25
CA ASN A 104 13.51 -2.21 14.20
C ASN A 104 14.25 -1.46 13.09
N ILE A 105 13.64 -1.32 11.91
CA ILE A 105 14.23 -0.57 10.78
C ILE A 105 14.50 0.89 11.16
N LEU A 106 13.56 1.53 11.86
CA LEU A 106 13.70 2.92 12.29
C LEU A 106 14.75 3.06 13.41
N GLN A 107 14.75 2.15 14.39
CA GLN A 107 15.70 2.16 15.51
C GLN A 107 17.13 1.88 15.05
N ASP A 108 17.34 0.94 14.13
CA ASP A 108 18.65 0.65 13.53
C ASP A 108 19.20 1.86 12.76
N ALA A 109 18.31 2.74 12.28
CA ALA A 109 18.65 4.00 11.63
C ALA A 109 18.72 5.21 12.60
N GLY A 110 18.59 4.98 13.91
CA GLY A 110 18.70 6.00 14.95
C GLY A 110 17.44 6.82 15.22
N LEU A 111 16.27 6.39 14.74
CA LEU A 111 14.98 6.99 15.09
C LEU A 111 14.24 6.18 16.16
N GLU A 112 13.91 6.85 17.25
CA GLU A 112 13.06 6.29 18.30
C GLU A 112 11.63 6.06 17.78
N ALA A 113 11.20 4.81 17.78
CA ALA A 113 9.84 4.40 17.40
C ALA A 113 9.30 3.37 18.41
N GLN A 114 7.98 3.39 18.62
CA GLN A 114 7.32 2.49 19.56
C GLN A 114 6.07 1.88 18.95
N VAL A 115 5.81 0.61 19.26
CA VAL A 115 4.56 -0.03 18.88
C VAL A 115 3.40 0.59 19.67
N LYS A 116 2.40 1.14 18.98
CA LYS A 116 1.21 1.74 19.57
C LYS A 116 -0.05 1.35 18.78
N PRO A 117 -1.13 0.88 19.45
CA PRO A 117 -2.35 0.45 18.77
C PRO A 117 -3.09 1.60 18.08
N GLU A 118 -2.87 2.85 18.51
CA GLU A 118 -3.56 4.04 17.99
C GLU A 118 -2.60 5.24 17.95
N PRO A 119 -2.85 6.24 17.08
CA PRO A 119 -2.17 7.54 17.18
C PRO A 119 -2.62 8.24 18.47
N GLY A 120 -1.76 9.08 19.03
CA GLY A 120 -2.04 9.76 20.30
C GLY A 120 -1.39 11.12 20.41
N GLU A 121 -1.47 11.69 21.61
CA GLU A 121 -0.84 12.97 21.96
C GLU A 121 0.50 12.75 22.70
N PRO A 122 1.50 13.64 22.50
CA PRO A 122 1.50 14.75 21.54
C PRO A 122 1.49 14.26 20.09
N LEU A 123 1.02 15.10 19.16
CA LEU A 123 1.01 14.78 17.73
C LEU A 123 2.43 14.46 17.24
N GLY A 124 2.53 13.45 16.38
CA GLY A 124 3.80 12.99 15.83
C GLY A 124 3.59 12.27 14.51
N VAL A 125 4.32 11.16 14.32
CA VAL A 125 4.16 10.28 13.15
C VAL A 125 3.46 9.02 13.58
N TYR A 126 2.50 8.56 12.77
CA TYR A 126 1.83 7.27 12.96
C TYR A 126 1.97 6.42 11.69
N CYS A 127 2.43 5.18 11.87
CA CYS A 127 2.65 4.24 10.78
C CYS A 127 1.67 3.06 10.89
N ILE A 128 0.89 2.77 9.84
CA ILE A 128 -0.11 1.70 9.85
C ILE A 128 -0.29 1.03 8.49
N ASN A 129 -0.80 -0.20 8.46
CA ASN A 129 -1.22 -0.80 7.20
C ASN A 129 -2.58 -0.22 6.72
N ALA A 130 -2.95 -0.50 5.46
CA ALA A 130 -4.14 0.06 4.84
C ALA A 130 -5.41 -0.77 5.05
N TYR A 131 -5.44 -1.69 6.02
CA TYR A 131 -6.53 -2.66 6.19
C TYR A 131 -7.40 -2.41 7.44
N ASN A 132 -6.98 -1.50 8.31
CA ASN A 132 -7.73 -1.18 9.53
C ASN A 132 -8.83 -0.15 9.24
N ASP A 133 -10.09 -0.60 9.28
CA ASP A 133 -11.27 0.26 9.07
C ASP A 133 -11.72 0.99 10.35
N THR A 134 -11.41 0.43 11.53
CA THR A 134 -11.91 0.95 12.81
C THR A 134 -11.24 2.28 13.20
N LEU A 135 -10.02 2.52 12.72
CA LEU A 135 -9.26 3.75 13.01
C LEU A 135 -9.50 4.88 12.00
N THR A 136 -10.40 4.71 11.02
CA THR A 136 -10.60 5.66 9.91
C THR A 136 -10.81 7.11 10.39
N ALA A 137 -11.78 7.34 11.27
CA ALA A 137 -12.09 8.69 11.76
C ALA A 137 -10.92 9.28 12.56
N THR A 138 -10.28 8.46 13.41
CA THR A 138 -9.13 8.85 14.22
C THR A 138 -7.95 9.27 13.34
N LEU A 139 -7.63 8.49 12.29
CA LEU A 139 -6.53 8.79 11.37
C LEU A 139 -6.78 10.07 10.57
N ILE A 140 -8.02 10.27 10.07
CA ILE A 140 -8.39 11.49 9.35
C ILE A 140 -8.22 12.72 10.26
N GLN A 141 -8.70 12.65 11.51
CA GLN A 141 -8.55 13.77 12.45
C GLN A 141 -7.09 13.99 12.84
N PHE A 142 -6.32 12.92 13.08
CA PHE A 142 -4.91 13.00 13.41
C PHE A 142 -4.13 13.76 12.33
N VAL A 143 -4.30 13.38 11.07
CA VAL A 143 -3.65 14.08 9.94
C VAL A 143 -4.16 15.51 9.82
N LYS A 144 -5.49 15.72 9.85
CA LYS A 144 -6.08 17.06 9.74
C LYS A 144 -5.49 18.05 10.74
N HIS A 145 -5.22 17.61 11.97
CA HIS A 145 -4.68 18.44 13.04
C HIS A 145 -3.18 18.68 12.98
N GLY A 146 -2.42 17.97 12.14
CA GLY A 146 -0.98 18.16 11.99
C GLY A 146 -0.13 16.90 12.11
N GLY A 147 -0.75 15.74 12.38
CA GLY A 147 -0.05 14.47 12.43
C GLY A 147 0.50 14.03 11.06
N GLY A 148 1.60 13.29 11.09
CA GLY A 148 2.17 12.66 9.90
C GLY A 148 1.75 11.20 9.79
N LEU A 149 1.17 10.79 8.66
CA LEU A 149 0.71 9.41 8.44
C LEU A 149 1.55 8.69 7.39
N LEU A 150 2.19 7.59 7.79
CA LEU A 150 2.78 6.61 6.86
C LEU A 150 1.83 5.42 6.75
N ILE A 151 1.23 5.22 5.60
CA ILE A 151 0.24 4.15 5.39
C ILE A 151 0.61 3.27 4.22
N GLY A 152 0.55 1.95 4.41
CA GLY A 152 0.92 1.00 3.36
C GLY A 152 -0.03 -0.17 3.20
N GLY A 153 -0.31 -0.57 1.97
CA GLY A 153 -1.11 -1.76 1.69
C GLY A 153 -1.40 -1.92 0.21
N GLN A 154 -2.04 -3.02 -0.17
CA GLN A 154 -2.46 -3.28 -1.53
C GLN A 154 -3.96 -3.57 -1.57
N ALA A 155 -4.64 -3.02 -2.58
CA ALA A 155 -6.09 -3.15 -2.70
C ALA A 155 -6.51 -4.26 -3.67
N TRP A 156 -5.63 -4.76 -4.55
CA TRP A 156 -5.98 -5.83 -5.50
C TRP A 156 -6.37 -7.15 -4.81
N TYR A 157 -5.72 -7.53 -3.71
CA TYR A 157 -6.07 -8.73 -2.95
C TYR A 157 -7.33 -8.53 -2.12
N TRP A 158 -7.55 -7.30 -1.65
CA TRP A 158 -8.81 -6.95 -1.02
C TRP A 158 -9.96 -7.03 -2.03
N ALA A 159 -9.71 -6.55 -3.26
CA ALA A 159 -10.66 -6.59 -4.38
C ALA A 159 -11.04 -8.01 -4.78
N SER A 160 -10.11 -8.97 -4.74
CA SER A 160 -10.42 -10.37 -5.05
C SER A 160 -11.45 -10.99 -4.10
N GLN A 161 -11.63 -10.41 -2.91
CA GLN A 161 -12.59 -10.87 -1.90
C GLN A 161 -13.87 -10.03 -1.86
N HIS A 162 -13.83 -8.77 -2.29
CA HIS A 162 -14.93 -7.82 -2.08
C HIS A 162 -15.54 -7.26 -3.38
N GLY A 163 -14.86 -7.45 -4.51
CA GLY A 163 -15.20 -6.89 -5.82
C GLY A 163 -14.34 -5.66 -6.17
N PRO A 164 -13.79 -5.58 -7.40
CA PRO A 164 -12.95 -4.45 -7.85
C PRO A 164 -13.70 -3.11 -7.90
N ASP A 165 -15.01 -3.15 -8.19
CA ASP A 165 -15.90 -1.99 -8.25
C ASP A 165 -16.01 -1.21 -6.93
N LYS A 166 -15.66 -1.85 -5.81
CA LYS A 166 -15.77 -1.28 -4.46
C LYS A 166 -14.46 -0.74 -3.92
N VAL A 167 -13.34 -0.90 -4.63
CA VAL A 167 -12.02 -0.52 -4.10
C VAL A 167 -11.94 0.96 -3.76
N LEU A 168 -12.33 1.83 -4.69
CA LEU A 168 -12.20 3.28 -4.48
C LEU A 168 -13.06 3.80 -3.31
N SER A 169 -14.20 3.16 -3.02
CA SER A 169 -15.16 3.62 -2.01
C SER A 169 -15.12 2.85 -0.68
N ARG A 170 -14.67 1.59 -0.68
CA ARG A 170 -14.80 0.68 0.48
C ARG A 170 -13.48 0.09 0.97
N PHE A 171 -12.39 0.18 0.20
CA PHE A 171 -11.08 -0.25 0.71
C PHE A 171 -10.70 0.61 1.94
N PRO A 172 -10.35 0.02 3.10
CA PRO A 172 -10.11 0.79 4.33
C PRO A 172 -9.06 1.89 4.15
N GLY A 173 -7.95 1.59 3.46
CA GLY A 173 -6.94 2.59 3.12
C GLY A 173 -7.51 3.79 2.38
N ASN A 174 -8.40 3.57 1.41
CA ASN A 174 -9.02 4.64 0.62
C ASN A 174 -9.98 5.49 1.44
N LYS A 175 -10.62 4.95 2.48
CA LYS A 175 -11.44 5.77 3.39
C LYS A 175 -10.61 6.80 4.14
N VAL A 176 -9.31 6.55 4.34
CA VAL A 176 -8.38 7.47 4.99
C VAL A 176 -7.65 8.34 3.97
N THR A 177 -7.04 7.76 2.93
CA THR A 177 -6.14 8.50 2.02
C THR A 177 -6.86 9.35 0.97
N SER A 178 -8.15 9.07 0.71
CA SER A 178 -8.95 9.83 -0.26
C SER A 178 -9.09 11.32 0.09
N VAL A 179 -9.12 11.67 1.38
CA VAL A 179 -9.18 13.09 1.81
C VAL A 179 -7.93 13.88 1.40
N ALA A 180 -6.82 13.19 1.14
CA ALA A 180 -5.57 13.75 0.62
C ALA A 180 -5.42 13.52 -0.90
N GLY A 181 -6.46 13.04 -1.58
CA GLY A 181 -6.47 12.82 -3.03
C GLY A 181 -5.58 11.68 -3.51
N VAL A 182 -5.29 10.69 -2.66
CA VAL A 182 -4.51 9.49 -2.99
C VAL A 182 -5.37 8.24 -2.82
N TYR A 183 -5.44 7.40 -3.85
CA TYR A 183 -6.22 6.17 -3.85
C TYR A 183 -5.37 4.96 -4.20
N PHE A 184 -5.56 3.87 -3.47
CA PHE A 184 -5.18 2.53 -3.90
C PHE A 184 -6.17 2.03 -4.95
N THR A 185 -5.66 1.43 -6.02
CA THR A 185 -6.49 0.79 -7.07
C THR A 185 -6.41 -0.73 -6.99
N ASP A 186 -7.30 -1.41 -7.69
CA ASP A 186 -7.27 -2.86 -7.89
C ASP A 186 -6.22 -3.32 -8.92
N THR A 187 -5.52 -2.38 -9.55
CA THR A 187 -4.53 -2.67 -10.59
C THR A 187 -3.20 -3.08 -9.96
N TYR A 188 -2.65 -4.19 -10.44
CA TYR A 188 -1.32 -4.64 -10.04
C TYR A 188 -0.25 -3.63 -10.49
N GLY A 189 0.62 -3.26 -9.58
CA GLY A 189 1.82 -2.49 -9.87
C GLY A 189 2.92 -3.41 -10.38
N ASP A 190 3.49 -3.05 -11.53
CA ASP A 190 4.66 -3.72 -12.08
C ASP A 190 5.91 -3.48 -11.22
N ARG A 191 6.74 -4.51 -11.10
CA ARG A 191 7.90 -4.55 -10.19
C ARG A 191 9.24 -4.74 -10.90
N ASP A 192 9.25 -4.78 -12.22
CA ASP A 192 10.43 -5.22 -12.95
C ASP A 192 11.52 -4.15 -12.92
N ARG A 193 11.12 -2.88 -13.04
CA ARG A 193 12.05 -1.75 -13.12
C ARG A 193 11.50 -0.49 -12.46
N PHE A 194 12.26 0.01 -11.49
CA PHE A 194 12.01 1.28 -10.84
C PHE A 194 13.05 2.31 -11.29
N LYS A 195 12.57 3.53 -11.60
CA LYS A 195 13.47 4.64 -11.90
C LYS A 195 13.60 5.52 -10.66
N VAL A 196 14.83 5.75 -10.22
CA VAL A 196 15.11 6.79 -9.23
C VAL A 196 15.07 8.14 -9.94
N SER A 197 14.11 8.96 -9.55
CA SER A 197 13.89 10.26 -10.18
C SER A 197 14.61 11.36 -9.39
N LYS A 198 15.28 12.28 -10.10
CA LYS A 198 15.94 13.45 -9.50
C LYS A 198 14.99 14.64 -9.25
N LYS A 199 13.75 14.53 -9.71
CA LYS A 199 12.70 15.55 -9.60
C LYS A 199 11.37 14.81 -9.49
N VAL A 200 10.34 15.50 -8.99
CA VAL A 200 8.96 14.98 -8.97
C VAL A 200 8.62 14.36 -10.33
N PRO A 201 8.33 13.05 -10.41
CA PRO A 201 7.93 12.39 -11.64
C PRO A 201 6.72 13.08 -12.25
N LYS A 202 6.76 13.32 -13.56
CA LYS A 202 5.56 13.74 -14.29
C LYS A 202 4.72 12.49 -14.54
N ILE A 203 3.53 12.41 -13.95
CA ILE A 203 2.57 11.36 -14.31
C ILE A 203 1.87 11.85 -15.57
N PRO A 204 2.07 11.20 -16.72
CA PRO A 204 1.27 11.56 -17.87
C PRO A 204 -0.16 11.07 -17.58
N LEU A 205 -1.14 11.97 -17.68
CA LEU A 205 -2.57 11.66 -17.55
C LEU A 205 -3.00 10.71 -18.68
N HIS A 206 -2.63 9.43 -18.59
CA HIS A 206 -3.16 8.38 -19.44
C HIS A 206 -4.35 7.79 -18.72
N VAL A 207 -5.55 8.07 -19.22
CA VAL A 207 -6.72 7.25 -18.91
C VAL A 207 -6.45 5.88 -19.50
N ARG A 208 -5.83 4.99 -18.72
CA ARG A 208 -5.65 3.59 -19.11
C ARG A 208 -7.01 2.92 -18.98
N ARG A 209 -7.60 2.52 -20.11
CA ARG A 209 -8.60 1.45 -20.09
C ARG A 209 -7.87 0.23 -19.53
N ILE A 210 -8.24 -0.22 -18.33
CA ILE A 210 -7.71 -1.45 -17.74
C ILE A 210 -8.48 -2.62 -18.39
N PRO A 211 -7.88 -3.45 -19.25
CA PRO A 211 -8.43 -4.75 -19.59
C PRO A 211 -8.14 -5.70 -18.42
N TRP A 212 -9.12 -6.50 -18.02
CA TRP A 212 -9.04 -7.38 -16.85
C TRP A 212 -8.13 -8.61 -17.05
N GLU A 213 -6.81 -8.44 -17.15
CA GLU A 213 -5.92 -9.59 -17.28
C GLU A 213 -5.85 -10.39 -15.96
N HIS A 214 -6.16 -11.69 -16.06
CA HIS A 214 -6.07 -12.63 -14.95
C HIS A 214 -4.62 -12.72 -14.43
N PRO A 215 -4.42 -12.90 -13.10
CA PRO A 215 -3.09 -13.08 -12.55
C PRO A 215 -2.37 -14.31 -13.17
N PRO A 216 -1.04 -14.25 -13.38
CA PRO A 216 -0.27 -15.43 -13.80
C PRO A 216 -0.43 -16.57 -12.78
N ALA A 217 -0.60 -17.79 -13.31
CA ALA A 217 -0.94 -19.00 -12.54
C ALA A 217 0.06 -19.35 -11.41
N GLU A 218 1.25 -18.76 -11.38
CA GLU A 218 2.25 -18.95 -10.34
C GLU A 218 1.87 -18.34 -8.98
N ILE A 219 0.88 -17.44 -8.93
CA ILE A 219 0.44 -16.75 -7.71
C ILE A 219 -0.36 -17.67 -6.77
N CYS A 220 -0.94 -18.77 -7.26
CA CYS A 220 -1.77 -19.66 -6.45
C CYS A 220 -0.98 -20.61 -5.52
N THR A 221 0.32 -20.81 -5.74
CA THR A 221 1.03 -21.94 -5.09
C THR A 221 1.74 -21.55 -3.78
N SER A 222 1.87 -20.26 -3.46
CA SER A 222 2.71 -19.81 -2.33
C SER A 222 1.98 -19.61 -1.00
N ALA A 223 0.65 -19.82 -0.94
CA ALA A 223 -0.14 -19.59 0.27
C ALA A 223 -0.39 -20.86 1.11
N THR A 224 0.43 -21.91 0.99
CA THR A 224 0.25 -23.15 1.77
C THR A 224 1.54 -23.66 2.38
N ILE A 225 2.26 -22.84 3.16
CA ILE A 225 3.12 -23.34 4.25
C ILE A 225 3.16 -22.29 5.37
N LEU A 226 2.29 -22.43 6.37
CA LEU A 226 2.53 -22.04 7.79
C LEU A 226 1.31 -22.40 8.65
N SER A 227 0.94 -23.68 8.69
CA SER A 227 0.18 -24.23 9.82
C SER A 227 0.50 -25.70 9.99
N GLY A 228 1.35 -26.05 10.97
CA GLY A 228 1.58 -27.47 11.25
C GLY A 228 2.72 -27.82 12.18
N ARG A 229 2.67 -27.40 13.46
CA ARG A 229 3.25 -28.23 14.54
C ARG A 229 2.62 -27.92 15.90
N ARG A 230 1.50 -28.59 16.20
CA ARG A 230 1.17 -29.04 17.57
C ARG A 230 0.47 -30.39 17.47
N LYS A 231 1.11 -31.42 18.05
CA LYS A 231 0.55 -32.76 18.27
C LYS A 231 -0.52 -32.67 19.37
N GLY A 232 -1.67 -33.28 19.15
CA GLY A 232 -2.70 -33.51 20.18
C GLY A 232 -3.84 -34.35 19.61
N LYS A 233 -4.01 -35.56 20.15
CA LYS A 233 -4.87 -36.64 19.66
C LYS A 233 -6.37 -36.32 19.75
N GLY A 234 -7.15 -36.75 18.75
CA GLY A 234 -8.62 -36.86 18.89
C GLY A 234 -9.39 -37.01 17.58
N SER A 235 -9.79 -38.27 17.28
CA SER A 235 -10.88 -38.75 16.41
C SER A 235 -11.12 -38.14 15.01
N ALA A 236 -10.98 -38.99 13.98
CA ALA A 236 -11.19 -38.68 12.58
C ALA A 236 -12.62 -38.98 12.10
N ALA A 237 -13.27 -38.00 11.48
CA ALA A 237 -14.34 -38.22 10.50
C ALA A 237 -14.21 -37.14 9.41
N SER A 238 -14.21 -37.61 8.17
CA SER A 238 -13.76 -36.97 6.93
C SER A 238 -14.75 -35.91 6.40
N LEU A 239 -14.24 -34.71 6.06
CA LEU A 239 -14.89 -33.77 5.14
C LEU A 239 -13.82 -33.26 4.17
N ALA A 240 -13.75 -33.89 3.01
CA ALA A 240 -12.96 -33.44 1.87
C ALA A 240 -13.88 -33.33 0.65
N THR A 241 -13.62 -32.30 -0.16
CA THR A 241 -14.05 -32.12 -1.56
C THR A 241 -15.29 -31.26 -1.78
N ALA A 242 -15.10 -29.96 -2.06
CA ALA A 242 -15.97 -29.19 -2.96
C ALA A 242 -15.29 -27.87 -3.39
N CYS A 243 -14.86 -27.82 -4.66
CA CYS A 243 -14.87 -26.68 -5.60
C CYS A 243 -13.70 -26.73 -6.58
N ILE A 244 -13.74 -27.73 -7.46
CA ILE A 244 -13.28 -27.58 -8.85
C ILE A 244 -14.51 -27.96 -9.68
N ILE A 245 -14.72 -27.25 -10.80
CA ILE A 245 -15.82 -27.34 -11.78
C ILE A 245 -16.79 -26.15 -11.71
N SER A 246 -16.38 -25.05 -12.37
CA SER A 246 -17.29 -24.16 -13.10
C SER A 246 -16.48 -23.28 -14.06
N SER A 247 -15.80 -23.91 -15.02
CA SER A 247 -15.21 -23.18 -16.17
C SER A 247 -15.05 -24.07 -17.41
N GLN A 248 -16.01 -24.95 -17.69
CA GLN A 248 -16.16 -25.55 -19.02
C GLN A 248 -17.63 -25.67 -19.34
N ARG A 249 -18.18 -24.64 -19.98
CA ARG A 249 -19.26 -24.70 -21.00
C ARG A 249 -19.67 -23.28 -21.36
N ARG A 250 -18.97 -22.70 -22.34
CA ARG A 250 -19.54 -21.78 -23.33
C ARG A 250 -18.53 -21.60 -24.47
N SER A 251 -18.45 -22.63 -25.31
CA SER A 251 -18.06 -22.48 -26.70
C SER A 251 -18.61 -23.68 -27.48
N THR A 252 -19.08 -23.41 -28.70
CA THR A 252 -19.70 -24.34 -29.67
C THR A 252 -21.13 -24.76 -29.30
N GLY A 253 -22.15 -24.76 -30.15
CA GLY A 253 -22.28 -24.46 -31.58
C GLY A 253 -23.71 -24.83 -32.01
N SER A 254 -24.23 -24.11 -33.01
CA SER A 254 -25.26 -24.48 -34.00
C SER A 254 -26.28 -25.59 -33.71
N GLY A 255 -27.56 -25.29 -33.91
CA GLY A 255 -28.64 -26.28 -34.08
C GLY A 255 -29.92 -25.67 -34.65
N SER A 256 -30.03 -25.66 -35.97
CA SER A 256 -31.28 -25.49 -36.73
C SER A 256 -32.26 -26.64 -36.42
N PHE A 257 -33.56 -26.38 -36.35
CA PHE A 257 -34.57 -27.21 -37.04
C PHE A 257 -35.93 -26.48 -37.16
N ARG A 258 -36.48 -26.52 -38.38
CA ARG A 258 -37.82 -26.08 -38.79
C ARG A 258 -38.89 -27.07 -38.31
N ALA A 259 -40.12 -26.59 -38.13
CA ALA A 259 -41.30 -26.98 -38.93
C ALA A 259 -42.35 -25.88 -38.78
#